data_AF-A0A6L9IPP9-F1
#
_entry.id   AF-A0A6L9IPP9-F1
#
_cell.length_a   1.000
_cell.length_b   1.000
_cell.length_c   1.000
_cell.angle_alpha   90.00
_cell.angle_beta   90.00
_cell.angle_gamma   90.00
#
_symmetry.space_group_name_H-M   'P 1'
#
loop_
_entity.id
_entity.type
_entity.pdbx_description
1 polymer ?
#
loop_
_entity_poly.entity_id
_entity_poly.type
_entity_poly.pdbx_seq_one_letter_code
_entity_poly.pdbx_strand_id
1 'polypeptide(L)'
;MEDAQTLFRDGVRALKQAGDVQRARELLRQSLRLDPNNEQAWLWLAQTTKNPEIQLQCVDRALSINPDQPQAQAARDKICARIEQINTKGGAAQAVAPAQPGESPEPTQPPAELARPTPSVKLLLTPKQEKQIKSLLMQAQVFMDQNQAEQAIERWVRVLEIQSDHPIAIQEAVRNLAKLGYMDDGKELLHRAIHDGTTAASIYLTALDIAWRQGDHVEADDLLERIVQMPNASEEMLENAADFFVKFGQPERAREALEAGLARIPDGQKLLFRLGKLYETDLNDQETAIRYYDRAARVKSGTKLGREADRALENVAPVLTDSERGSFALAFREALGVGVFFWLLGWQDAGLDMLQMGGERWGGVLLAILGGYLVVSATSSPQQQPRASWLGGSVPPPRPKPEPTPGQTVIEERFSIERSLEEPTAIPMIPMALRVGMGVIGGLVLVAAFILVFSASIDVLRNPVPPYVPSLDDLIGDLMGTF
;
A
#
# COMPACT_ATOMS: atom_id res chain seq x y z
N MET A 1 0.43 -13.86 33.79
CA MET A 1 0.49 -14.39 32.40
C MET A 1 -0.45 -15.57 32.38
N GLU A 2 -1.36 -15.64 31.41
CA GLU A 2 -2.26 -16.78 31.29
C GLU A 2 -1.49 -17.94 30.63
N ASP A 3 -1.62 -19.13 31.21
CA ASP A 3 -0.88 -20.32 30.76
C ASP A 3 -1.57 -20.97 29.55
N ALA A 4 -0.81 -21.62 28.68
CA ALA A 4 -1.37 -22.28 27.49
C ALA A 4 -2.52 -23.25 27.82
N GLN A 5 -2.42 -23.96 28.96
CA GLN A 5 -3.44 -24.90 29.43
C GLN A 5 -4.72 -24.21 29.94
N THR A 6 -4.63 -23.01 30.51
CA THR A 6 -5.82 -22.27 30.98
C THR A 6 -6.62 -21.77 29.78
N LEU A 7 -5.94 -21.21 28.77
CA LEU A 7 -6.54 -20.77 27.52
C LEU A 7 -7.22 -21.92 26.76
N PHE A 8 -6.59 -23.11 26.72
CA PHE A 8 -7.21 -24.29 26.14
C PHE A 8 -8.50 -24.67 26.86
N ARG A 9 -8.47 -24.77 28.20
CA ARG A 9 -9.64 -25.15 29.01
C ARG A 9 -10.78 -24.15 28.86
N ASP A 10 -10.48 -22.86 28.80
CA ASP A 10 -11.49 -21.81 28.63
C ASP A 10 -12.06 -21.79 27.21
N GLY A 11 -11.24 -22.04 26.18
CA GLY A 11 -11.71 -22.24 24.80
C GLY A 11 -12.65 -23.44 24.65
N VAL A 12 -12.31 -24.58 25.25
CA VAL A 12 -13.19 -25.76 25.27
C VAL A 12 -14.47 -25.50 26.06
N ARG A 13 -14.39 -24.78 27.18
CA ARG A 13 -15.57 -24.40 27.98
C ARG A 13 -16.50 -23.48 27.19
N ALA A 14 -15.96 -22.47 26.52
CA ALA A 14 -16.72 -21.56 25.67
C ALA A 14 -17.49 -22.31 24.57
N LEU A 15 -16.85 -23.31 23.96
CA LEU A 15 -17.49 -24.12 22.92
C LEU A 15 -18.59 -25.04 23.48
N LYS A 16 -18.31 -25.75 24.60
CA LYS A 16 -19.25 -26.74 25.16
C LYS A 16 -20.42 -26.14 25.94
N GLN A 17 -20.22 -25.04 26.66
CA GLN A 17 -21.21 -24.49 27.58
C GLN A 17 -21.93 -23.27 27.01
N ALA A 18 -21.21 -22.39 26.32
CA ALA A 18 -21.76 -21.13 25.82
C ALA A 18 -22.16 -21.19 24.33
N GLY A 19 -21.70 -22.21 23.59
CA GLY A 19 -21.91 -22.28 22.13
C GLY A 19 -21.22 -21.15 21.35
N ASP A 20 -20.35 -20.38 22.01
CA ASP A 20 -19.66 -19.23 21.43
C ASP A 20 -18.44 -19.70 20.65
N VAL A 21 -18.69 -20.00 19.37
CA VAL A 21 -17.69 -20.55 18.44
C VAL A 21 -16.54 -19.57 18.18
N GLN A 22 -16.82 -18.26 18.17
CA GLN A 22 -15.82 -17.23 17.87
C GLN A 22 -14.84 -17.05 19.03
N ARG A 23 -15.37 -16.92 20.25
CA ARG A 23 -14.54 -16.81 21.45
C ARG A 23 -13.74 -18.09 21.71
N ALA A 24 -14.35 -19.25 21.49
CA ALA A 24 -13.64 -20.54 21.57
C ALA A 24 -12.48 -20.61 20.58
N ARG A 25 -12.68 -20.18 19.33
CA ARG A 25 -11.64 -20.18 18.29
C ARG A 25 -10.46 -19.28 18.65
N GLU A 26 -10.73 -18.08 19.17
CA GLU A 26 -9.68 -17.15 19.57
C GLU A 26 -8.85 -17.69 20.73
N LEU A 27 -9.50 -18.20 21.79
CA LEU A 27 -8.83 -18.80 22.95
C LEU A 27 -8.00 -20.04 22.57
N LEU A 28 -8.51 -20.90 21.68
CA LEU A 28 -7.78 -22.06 21.17
C LEU A 28 -6.57 -21.66 20.32
N ARG A 29 -6.69 -20.60 19.50
CA ARG A 29 -5.54 -20.05 18.73
C ARG A 29 -4.49 -19.42 19.64
N GLN A 30 -4.89 -18.73 20.70
CA GLN A 30 -3.96 -18.17 21.68
C GLN A 30 -3.24 -19.28 22.45
N SER A 31 -3.96 -20.34 22.85
CA SER A 31 -3.36 -21.54 23.45
C SER A 31 -2.33 -22.20 22.53
N LEU A 32 -2.66 -22.40 21.25
CA LEU A 32 -1.77 -23.00 20.25
C LEU A 32 -0.56 -22.12 19.88
N ARG A 33 -0.65 -20.79 20.07
CA ARG A 33 0.51 -19.89 19.94
C ARG A 33 1.54 -20.11 21.05
N LEU A 34 1.08 -20.48 22.24
CA LEU A 34 1.94 -20.74 23.40
C LEU A 34 2.41 -22.20 23.46
N ASP A 35 1.57 -23.14 23.04
CA ASP A 35 1.89 -24.56 22.92
C ASP A 35 1.38 -25.14 21.59
N PRO A 36 2.19 -25.05 20.52
CA PRO A 36 1.82 -25.56 19.19
C PRO A 36 1.68 -27.08 19.12
N ASN A 37 2.23 -27.81 20.10
CA ASN A 37 2.27 -29.28 20.13
C ASN A 37 1.06 -29.90 20.84
N ASN A 38 0.04 -29.11 21.18
CA ASN A 38 -1.18 -29.62 21.80
C ASN A 38 -2.15 -30.17 20.75
N GLU A 39 -2.17 -31.48 20.57
CA GLU A 39 -3.00 -32.20 19.59
C GLU A 39 -4.51 -32.01 19.85
N GLN A 40 -4.92 -31.92 21.13
CA GLN A 40 -6.32 -31.73 21.48
C GLN A 40 -6.80 -30.33 21.09
N ALA A 41 -5.98 -29.30 21.27
CA ALA A 41 -6.32 -27.93 20.87
C ALA A 41 -6.56 -27.81 19.36
N TRP A 42 -5.78 -28.52 18.54
CA TRP A 42 -6.00 -28.62 17.09
C TRP A 42 -7.32 -29.31 16.73
N LEU A 43 -7.68 -30.41 17.42
CA LEU A 43 -8.96 -31.09 17.22
C LEU A 43 -10.17 -30.24 17.63
N TRP A 44 -10.06 -29.52 18.76
CA TRP A 44 -11.09 -28.59 19.20
C TRP A 44 -11.24 -27.39 18.25
N LEU A 45 -10.12 -26.91 17.67
CA LEU A 45 -10.13 -25.85 16.68
C LEU A 45 -10.85 -26.28 15.38
N ALA A 46 -10.66 -27.54 14.95
CA ALA A 46 -11.34 -28.11 13.79
C ALA A 46 -12.87 -28.05 13.94
N GLN A 47 -13.40 -28.22 15.15
CA GLN A 47 -14.85 -28.15 15.41
C GLN A 47 -15.40 -26.72 15.33
N THR A 48 -14.55 -25.70 15.39
CA THR A 48 -15.00 -24.30 15.30
C THR A 48 -15.28 -23.85 13.88
N THR A 49 -14.79 -24.55 12.86
CA THR A 49 -14.99 -24.17 11.44
C THR A 49 -15.98 -25.10 10.74
N LYS A 50 -16.74 -24.57 9.78
CA LYS A 50 -17.70 -25.34 8.96
C LYS A 50 -17.13 -25.75 7.60
N ASN A 51 -15.98 -25.19 7.19
CA ASN A 51 -15.31 -25.51 5.93
C ASN A 51 -14.56 -26.84 6.06
N PRO A 52 -14.93 -27.90 5.31
CA PRO A 52 -14.35 -29.22 5.45
C PRO A 52 -12.85 -29.28 5.12
N GLU A 53 -12.34 -28.41 4.25
CA GLU A 53 -10.91 -28.36 3.93
C GLU A 53 -10.08 -27.82 5.11
N ILE A 54 -10.57 -26.77 5.77
CA ILE A 54 -9.93 -26.20 6.96
C ILE A 54 -10.04 -27.17 8.14
N GLN A 55 -11.17 -27.89 8.26
CA GLN A 55 -11.30 -28.98 9.24
C GLN A 55 -10.23 -30.05 9.03
N LEU A 56 -10.01 -30.45 7.78
CA LEU A 56 -9.01 -31.46 7.41
C LEU A 56 -7.59 -30.99 7.78
N GLN A 57 -7.23 -29.75 7.45
CA GLN A 57 -5.92 -29.18 7.81
C GLN A 57 -5.67 -29.18 9.33
N CYS A 58 -6.66 -28.81 10.14
CA CYS A 58 -6.52 -28.85 11.59
C CYS A 58 -6.36 -30.28 12.13
N VAL A 59 -7.08 -31.25 11.56
CA VAL A 59 -6.98 -32.67 11.96
C VAL A 59 -5.66 -33.29 11.51
N ASP A 60 -5.16 -32.96 10.32
CA ASP A 60 -3.86 -33.42 9.83
C ASP A 60 -2.70 -32.88 10.67
N ARG A 61 -2.82 -31.63 11.16
CA ARG A 61 -1.86 -31.08 12.12
C ARG A 61 -1.88 -31.85 13.45
N ALA A 62 -3.05 -32.19 13.97
CA ALA A 62 -3.16 -33.04 15.17
C ALA A 62 -2.51 -34.43 14.95
N LEU A 63 -2.75 -35.06 13.80
CA LEU A 63 -2.16 -36.36 13.44
C LEU A 63 -0.64 -36.28 13.19
N SER A 64 -0.12 -35.13 12.74
CA SER A 64 1.32 -34.93 12.58
C SER A 64 2.07 -34.88 13.93
N ILE A 65 1.37 -34.46 14.99
CA ILE A 65 1.89 -34.43 16.36
C ILE A 65 1.76 -35.82 17.00
N ASN A 66 0.57 -36.44 16.90
CA ASN A 66 0.32 -37.79 17.42
C ASN A 66 -0.40 -38.66 16.38
N PRO A 67 0.36 -39.46 15.60
CA PRO A 67 -0.20 -40.31 14.54
C PRO A 67 -1.16 -41.41 15.04
N ASP A 68 -1.01 -41.85 16.30
CA ASP A 68 -1.75 -42.97 16.90
C ASP A 68 -3.02 -42.51 17.65
N GLN A 69 -3.54 -41.33 17.34
CA GLN A 69 -4.76 -40.83 17.99
C GLN A 69 -6.04 -41.29 17.25
N PRO A 70 -6.83 -42.24 17.80
CA PRO A 70 -7.99 -42.80 17.10
C PRO A 70 -9.09 -41.78 16.83
N GLN A 71 -9.24 -40.75 17.68
CA GLN A 71 -10.23 -39.69 17.51
C GLN A 71 -9.92 -38.79 16.29
N ALA A 72 -8.63 -38.50 16.06
CA ALA A 72 -8.19 -37.68 14.95
C ALA A 72 -8.30 -38.43 13.61
N GLN A 73 -7.95 -39.72 13.59
CA GLN A 73 -8.13 -40.59 12.42
C GLN A 73 -9.61 -40.71 12.03
N ALA A 74 -10.49 -40.99 13.01
CA ALA A 74 -11.93 -41.07 12.77
C ALA A 74 -12.55 -39.74 12.32
N ALA A 75 -12.02 -38.59 12.79
CA ALA A 75 -12.43 -37.28 12.32
C ALA A 75 -12.00 -37.04 10.86
N ARG A 76 -10.75 -37.40 10.52
CA ARG A 76 -10.21 -37.30 9.16
C ARG A 76 -11.05 -38.09 8.16
N ASP A 77 -11.33 -39.35 8.45
CA ASP A 77 -12.08 -40.24 7.54
C ASP A 77 -13.51 -39.71 7.30
N LYS A 78 -14.16 -39.18 8.33
CA LYS A 78 -15.49 -38.53 8.21
C LYS A 78 -15.44 -37.27 7.35
N ILE A 79 -14.42 -36.44 7.51
CA ILE A 79 -14.25 -35.20 6.75
C ILE A 79 -13.93 -35.54 5.28
N CYS A 80 -13.02 -36.49 5.02
CA CYS A 80 -12.72 -36.97 3.67
C CYS A 80 -13.96 -37.54 2.97
N ALA A 81 -14.73 -38.40 3.64
CA ALA A 81 -15.98 -38.92 3.07
C ALA A 81 -17.00 -37.80 2.75
N ARG A 82 -17.05 -36.75 3.57
CA ARG A 82 -17.90 -35.58 3.30
C ARG A 82 -17.40 -34.75 2.11
N ILE A 83 -16.09 -34.56 1.98
CA ILE A 83 -15.47 -33.88 0.82
C ILE A 83 -15.73 -34.69 -0.46
N GLU A 84 -15.58 -36.01 -0.42
CA GLU A 84 -15.89 -36.90 -1.54
C GLU A 84 -17.37 -36.85 -1.93
N GLN A 85 -18.30 -36.78 -0.97
CA GLN A 85 -19.73 -36.60 -1.27
C GLN A 85 -20.05 -35.24 -1.91
N ILE A 86 -19.35 -34.17 -1.50
CA ILE A 86 -19.46 -32.85 -2.13
C ILE A 86 -18.92 -32.91 -3.57
N ASN A 87 -17.78 -33.57 -3.77
CA ASN A 87 -17.13 -33.68 -5.07
C ASN A 87 -17.86 -34.61 -6.05
N THR A 88 -18.49 -35.69 -5.56
CA THR A 88 -19.28 -36.61 -6.40
C THR A 88 -20.63 -36.03 -6.82
N LYS A 89 -21.26 -35.20 -5.97
CA LYS A 89 -22.46 -34.44 -6.36
C LYS A 89 -22.15 -33.30 -7.35
N GLY A 90 -20.94 -32.73 -7.31
CA GLY A 90 -20.45 -31.79 -8.31
C GLY A 90 -19.89 -32.45 -9.59
N GLY A 91 -19.41 -33.69 -9.50
CA GLY A 91 -18.66 -34.39 -10.55
C GLY A 91 -19.46 -35.35 -11.44
N ALA A 92 -20.71 -35.69 -11.09
CA ALA A 92 -21.56 -36.56 -11.92
C ALA A 92 -21.98 -35.94 -13.27
N ALA A 93 -21.64 -34.68 -13.55
CA ALA A 93 -21.87 -34.02 -14.83
C ALA A 93 -20.73 -34.22 -15.86
N GLN A 94 -19.57 -34.80 -15.49
CA GLN A 94 -18.45 -34.96 -16.42
C GLN A 94 -17.69 -36.28 -16.21
N ALA A 95 -18.14 -37.34 -16.88
CA ALA A 95 -17.36 -38.56 -17.11
C ALA A 95 -17.57 -39.11 -18.54
N VAL A 96 -16.69 -38.66 -19.43
CA VAL A 96 -16.03 -39.29 -20.60
C VAL A 96 -16.70 -40.47 -21.34
N ALA A 97 -16.77 -40.37 -22.68
CA ALA A 97 -16.69 -41.52 -23.60
C ALA A 97 -15.86 -41.17 -24.88
N PRO A 98 -15.06 -42.11 -25.44
CA PRO A 98 -14.06 -41.83 -26.50
C PRO A 98 -14.60 -41.99 -27.94
N ALA A 99 -13.81 -41.44 -28.88
CA ALA A 99 -14.09 -41.15 -30.30
C ALA A 99 -14.42 -42.34 -31.24
N GLN A 100 -15.18 -42.05 -32.31
CA GLN A 100 -14.94 -42.57 -33.67
C GLN A 100 -15.30 -41.52 -34.77
N PRO A 101 -14.68 -41.60 -35.98
CA PRO A 101 -14.73 -40.57 -37.01
C PRO A 101 -15.64 -40.89 -38.21
N GLY A 102 -16.34 -39.89 -38.76
CA GLY A 102 -16.95 -39.99 -40.10
C GLY A 102 -18.19 -39.10 -40.32
N GLU A 103 -18.11 -38.29 -41.39
CA GLU A 103 -19.20 -37.71 -42.21
C GLU A 103 -20.05 -36.51 -41.70
N SER A 104 -19.89 -35.38 -42.40
CA SER A 104 -20.90 -34.32 -42.62
C SER A 104 -21.72 -34.65 -43.90
N PRO A 105 -22.84 -33.96 -44.27
CA PRO A 105 -23.46 -32.75 -43.69
C PRO A 105 -25.03 -32.68 -43.60
N GLU A 106 -25.51 -31.69 -42.81
CA GLU A 106 -26.74 -30.85 -42.96
C GLU A 106 -28.18 -31.44 -42.85
N PRO A 107 -29.25 -30.63 -42.58
CA PRO A 107 -29.53 -29.82 -41.38
C PRO A 107 -30.96 -30.05 -40.82
N THR A 108 -31.17 -29.95 -39.50
CA THR A 108 -32.52 -29.68 -38.93
C THR A 108 -32.42 -29.14 -37.50
N GLN A 109 -33.00 -27.96 -37.26
CA GLN A 109 -33.28 -27.38 -35.93
C GLN A 109 -34.48 -28.09 -35.26
N PRO A 110 -34.88 -27.83 -33.98
CA PRO A 110 -34.20 -27.47 -32.70
C PRO A 110 -34.71 -28.43 -31.55
N PRO A 111 -34.52 -28.28 -30.20
CA PRO A 111 -34.80 -27.12 -29.32
C PRO A 111 -33.74 -26.83 -28.22
N ALA A 112 -34.03 -25.75 -27.49
CA ALA A 112 -33.21 -25.01 -26.53
C ALA A 112 -32.71 -25.76 -25.27
N GLU A 113 -31.77 -25.08 -24.59
CA GLU A 113 -31.61 -25.00 -23.12
C GLU A 113 -30.36 -25.66 -22.50
N LEU A 114 -29.28 -24.87 -22.36
CA LEU A 114 -28.75 -24.39 -21.06
C LEU A 114 -27.44 -23.61 -21.31
N ALA A 115 -27.54 -22.29 -21.09
CA ALA A 115 -26.49 -21.31 -21.29
C ALA A 115 -25.32 -21.52 -20.32
N ARG A 116 -24.11 -21.56 -20.86
CA ARG A 116 -22.88 -21.24 -20.13
C ARG A 116 -22.68 -19.73 -20.17
N PRO A 117 -22.20 -19.08 -19.09
CA PRO A 117 -21.82 -17.68 -19.16
C PRO A 117 -20.60 -17.54 -20.08
N THR A 118 -20.81 -17.01 -21.28
CA THR A 118 -19.73 -16.64 -22.19
C THR A 118 -18.97 -15.44 -21.62
N PRO A 119 -17.63 -15.46 -21.62
CA PRO A 119 -16.84 -14.30 -21.20
C PRO A 119 -17.01 -13.15 -22.20
N SER A 120 -17.38 -11.98 -21.67
CA SER A 120 -17.19 -10.63 -22.20
C SER A 120 -17.01 -10.50 -23.72
N VAL A 121 -18.10 -10.67 -24.48
CA VAL A 121 -18.20 -9.96 -25.76
C VAL A 121 -18.67 -8.57 -25.42
N LYS A 122 -17.75 -7.59 -25.47
CA LYS A 122 -18.11 -6.20 -25.70
C LYS A 122 -18.94 -6.22 -26.98
N LEU A 123 -20.27 -6.26 -26.87
CA LEU A 123 -21.16 -6.36 -28.03
C LEU A 123 -20.81 -5.16 -28.91
N LEU A 124 -20.15 -5.39 -30.04
CA LEU A 124 -19.83 -4.32 -30.99
C LEU A 124 -21.19 -3.83 -31.51
N LEU A 125 -21.64 -2.71 -30.95
CA LEU A 125 -22.90 -2.09 -31.33
C LEU A 125 -22.84 -1.81 -32.83
N THR A 126 -23.88 -2.22 -33.55
CA THR A 126 -24.01 -1.82 -34.95
C THR A 126 -24.26 -0.31 -35.02
N PRO A 127 -23.80 0.39 -36.08
CA PRO A 127 -24.08 1.83 -36.23
C PRO A 127 -25.58 2.18 -36.17
N LYS A 128 -26.44 1.21 -36.55
CA LYS A 128 -27.90 1.32 -36.40
C LYS A 128 -28.33 1.33 -34.94
N GLN A 129 -27.80 0.42 -34.11
CA GLN A 129 -28.06 0.38 -32.67
C GLN A 129 -27.54 1.64 -31.96
N GLU A 130 -26.36 2.14 -32.32
CA GLU A 130 -25.83 3.39 -31.76
C GLU A 130 -26.75 4.59 -32.06
N LYS A 131 -27.21 4.70 -33.31
CA LYS A 131 -28.16 5.75 -33.71
C LYS A 131 -29.51 5.61 -32.97
N GLN A 132 -29.96 4.38 -32.77
CA GLN A 132 -31.19 4.08 -32.04
C GLN A 132 -31.06 4.45 -30.56
N ILE A 133 -29.97 4.06 -29.89
CA ILE A 133 -29.66 4.43 -28.51
C ILE A 133 -29.67 5.96 -28.37
N LYS A 134 -28.95 6.67 -29.25
CA LYS A 134 -28.90 8.13 -29.22
C LYS A 134 -30.29 8.77 -29.36
N SER A 135 -31.13 8.23 -30.24
CA SER A 135 -32.51 8.71 -30.42
C SER A 135 -33.36 8.48 -29.17
N LEU A 136 -33.26 7.29 -28.55
CA LEU A 136 -34.00 6.97 -27.34
C LEU A 136 -33.58 7.83 -26.14
N LEU A 137 -32.27 8.07 -25.98
CA LEU A 137 -31.76 8.97 -24.93
C LEU A 137 -32.27 10.41 -25.11
N MET A 138 -32.32 10.91 -26.35
CA MET A 138 -32.86 12.24 -26.63
C MET A 138 -34.36 12.32 -26.34
N GLN A 139 -35.13 11.27 -26.66
CA GLN A 139 -36.55 11.19 -26.30
C GLN A 139 -36.75 11.16 -24.78
N ALA A 140 -35.94 10.37 -24.06
CA ALA A 140 -35.99 10.31 -22.61
C ALA A 140 -35.76 11.69 -21.98
N GLN A 141 -34.79 12.45 -22.50
CA GLN A 141 -34.52 13.81 -22.02
C GLN A 141 -35.72 14.75 -22.26
N VAL A 142 -36.34 14.68 -23.44
CA VAL A 142 -37.54 15.48 -23.74
C VAL A 142 -38.69 15.15 -22.80
N PHE A 143 -38.91 13.88 -22.47
CA PHE A 143 -39.93 13.48 -21.49
C PHE A 143 -39.59 13.97 -20.07
N MET A 144 -38.31 13.99 -19.69
CA MET A 144 -37.88 14.58 -18.42
C MET A 144 -38.15 16.09 -18.36
N ASP A 145 -37.87 16.81 -19.45
CA ASP A 145 -38.14 18.26 -19.53
C ASP A 145 -39.65 18.56 -19.47
N GLN A 146 -40.49 17.62 -19.90
CA GLN A 146 -41.95 17.67 -19.80
C GLN A 146 -42.49 17.16 -18.46
N ASN A 147 -41.61 16.82 -17.51
CA ASN A 147 -41.94 16.26 -16.20
C ASN A 147 -42.72 14.92 -16.28
N GLN A 148 -42.50 14.15 -17.35
CA GLN A 148 -43.10 12.83 -17.60
C GLN A 148 -42.08 11.72 -17.30
N ALA A 149 -41.76 11.55 -16.01
CA ALA A 149 -40.69 10.64 -15.55
C ALA A 149 -40.91 9.17 -15.95
N GLU A 150 -42.15 8.67 -15.90
CA GLU A 150 -42.46 7.27 -16.27
C GLU A 150 -42.15 6.98 -17.75
N GLN A 151 -42.48 7.91 -18.64
CA GLN A 151 -42.20 7.78 -20.07
C GLN A 151 -40.70 7.87 -20.34
N ALA A 152 -39.97 8.72 -19.61
CA ALA A 152 -38.51 8.78 -19.68
C ALA A 152 -37.86 7.46 -19.24
N ILE A 153 -38.35 6.86 -18.14
CA ILE A 153 -37.90 5.55 -17.65
C ILE A 153 -38.11 4.48 -18.72
N GLU A 154 -39.27 4.44 -19.37
CA GLU A 154 -39.53 3.50 -20.46
C GLU A 154 -38.47 3.63 -21.57
N ARG A 155 -38.12 4.86 -21.98
CA ARG A 155 -37.08 5.08 -23.01
C ARG A 155 -35.70 4.63 -22.55
N TRP A 156 -35.32 4.84 -21.29
CA TRP A 156 -34.06 4.33 -20.75
C TRP A 156 -34.05 2.81 -20.67
N VAL A 157 -35.15 2.17 -20.23
CA VAL A 157 -35.26 0.71 -20.21
C VAL A 157 -35.11 0.13 -21.62
N ARG A 158 -35.68 0.77 -22.66
CA ARG A 158 -35.44 0.38 -24.05
C ARG A 158 -33.97 0.52 -24.49
N VAL A 159 -33.22 1.47 -23.95
CA VAL A 159 -31.77 1.54 -24.16
C VAL A 159 -31.08 0.37 -23.48
N LEU A 160 -31.49 0.03 -22.25
CA LEU A 160 -30.93 -1.09 -21.48
C LEU A 160 -31.24 -2.46 -22.06
N GLU A 161 -32.33 -2.59 -22.83
CA GLU A 161 -32.60 -3.78 -23.63
C GLU A 161 -31.57 -3.99 -24.76
N ILE A 162 -30.98 -2.91 -25.29
CA ILE A 162 -29.94 -2.97 -26.34
C ILE A 162 -28.56 -3.12 -25.71
N GLN A 163 -28.29 -2.36 -24.66
CA GLN A 163 -27.03 -2.36 -23.92
C GLN A 163 -27.33 -2.24 -22.42
N SER A 164 -27.30 -3.37 -21.72
CA SER A 164 -27.66 -3.46 -20.30
C SER A 164 -26.76 -2.67 -19.36
N ASP A 165 -25.50 -2.42 -19.74
CA ASP A 165 -24.55 -1.63 -18.96
C ASP A 165 -24.41 -0.18 -19.43
N HIS A 166 -25.37 0.33 -20.23
CA HIS A 166 -25.28 1.69 -20.74
C HIS A 166 -25.28 2.72 -19.60
N PRO A 167 -24.20 3.51 -19.42
CA PRO A 167 -23.95 4.24 -18.18
C PRO A 167 -25.01 5.29 -17.86
N ILE A 168 -25.45 6.06 -18.86
CA ILE A 168 -26.44 7.14 -18.67
C ILE A 168 -27.82 6.55 -18.39
N ALA A 169 -28.29 5.62 -19.24
CA ALA A 169 -29.60 5.01 -19.12
C ALA A 169 -29.79 4.28 -17.78
N ILE A 170 -28.81 3.49 -17.33
CA ILE A 170 -28.94 2.75 -16.07
C ILE A 170 -28.97 3.71 -14.87
N GLN A 171 -28.09 4.71 -14.87
CA GLN A 171 -28.00 5.69 -13.80
C GLN A 171 -29.29 6.50 -13.68
N GLU A 172 -29.81 7.01 -14.80
CA GLU A 172 -31.02 7.84 -14.80
C GLU A 172 -32.29 7.02 -14.55
N ALA A 173 -32.39 5.80 -15.08
CA ALA A 173 -33.52 4.91 -14.80
C ALA A 173 -33.60 4.57 -13.31
N VAL A 174 -32.51 4.07 -12.72
CA VAL A 174 -32.45 3.70 -11.29
C VAL A 174 -32.72 4.91 -10.40
N ARG A 175 -32.14 6.07 -10.71
CA ARG A 175 -32.37 7.31 -9.96
C ARG A 175 -33.85 7.71 -9.95
N ASN A 176 -34.52 7.68 -11.09
CA ASN A 176 -35.92 8.11 -11.19
C ASN A 176 -36.89 7.05 -10.65
N LEU A 177 -36.61 5.76 -10.84
CA LEU A 177 -37.35 4.67 -10.19
C LEU A 177 -37.28 4.78 -8.66
N ALA A 178 -36.10 5.06 -8.11
CA ALA A 178 -35.93 5.28 -6.68
C ALA A 178 -36.75 6.48 -6.16
N LYS A 179 -36.81 7.59 -6.92
CA LYS A 179 -37.64 8.75 -6.55
C LYS A 179 -39.14 8.44 -6.53
N LEU A 180 -39.59 7.56 -7.42
CA LEU A 180 -40.98 7.14 -7.54
C LEU A 180 -41.35 6.01 -6.55
N GLY A 181 -40.38 5.49 -5.79
CA GLY A 181 -40.58 4.41 -4.81
C GLY A 181 -40.47 2.99 -5.38
N TYR A 182 -40.18 2.85 -6.68
CA TYR A 182 -40.00 1.56 -7.35
C TYR A 182 -38.55 1.07 -7.26
N MET A 183 -38.04 0.90 -6.03
CA MET A 183 -36.63 0.52 -5.82
C MET A 183 -36.33 -0.90 -6.34
N ASP A 184 -37.27 -1.83 -6.21
CA ASP A 184 -37.06 -3.23 -6.62
C ASP A 184 -36.89 -3.36 -8.15
N ASP A 185 -37.62 -2.56 -8.94
CA ASP A 185 -37.42 -2.47 -10.39
C ASP A 185 -36.02 -1.92 -10.72
N GLY A 186 -35.55 -0.95 -9.93
CA GLY A 186 -34.20 -0.41 -10.05
C GLY A 186 -33.12 -1.46 -9.75
N LYS A 187 -33.33 -2.31 -8.74
CA LYS A 187 -32.45 -3.44 -8.43
C LYS A 187 -32.39 -4.44 -9.56
N GLU A 188 -33.53 -4.80 -10.13
CA GLU A 188 -33.61 -5.74 -11.26
C GLU A 188 -32.78 -5.25 -12.45
N LEU A 189 -32.81 -3.95 -12.77
CA LEU A 189 -31.98 -3.37 -13.82
C LEU A 189 -30.47 -3.52 -13.53
N LEU A 190 -30.06 -3.30 -12.28
CA LEU A 190 -28.66 -3.45 -11.87
C LEU A 190 -28.22 -4.92 -11.88
N HIS A 191 -29.06 -5.83 -11.37
CA HIS A 191 -28.80 -7.28 -11.38
C HIS A 191 -28.69 -7.81 -12.78
N ARG A 192 -29.55 -7.37 -13.70
CA ARG A 192 -29.46 -7.74 -15.11
C ARG A 192 -28.12 -7.31 -15.72
N ALA A 193 -27.70 -6.05 -15.49
CA ALA A 193 -26.42 -5.57 -15.99
C ALA A 193 -25.21 -6.35 -15.40
N ILE A 194 -25.29 -6.72 -14.12
CA ILE A 194 -24.28 -7.55 -13.43
C ILE A 194 -24.29 -8.98 -14.00
N HIS A 195 -25.46 -9.57 -14.22
CA HIS A 195 -25.62 -10.91 -14.79
C HIS A 195 -25.07 -10.99 -16.22
N ASP A 196 -25.26 -9.93 -17.00
CA ASP A 196 -24.71 -9.78 -18.35
C ASP A 196 -23.17 -9.58 -18.37
N GLY A 197 -22.54 -9.50 -17.19
CA GLY A 197 -21.09 -9.48 -17.04
C GLY A 197 -20.46 -8.09 -17.16
N THR A 198 -21.19 -7.03 -16.78
CA THR A 198 -20.62 -5.67 -16.77
C THR A 198 -19.39 -5.58 -15.85
N THR A 199 -18.45 -4.71 -16.22
CA THR A 199 -17.28 -4.34 -15.40
C THR A 199 -17.34 -2.88 -14.93
N ALA A 200 -18.50 -2.22 -15.07
CA ALA A 200 -18.65 -0.82 -14.72
C ALA A 200 -18.76 -0.62 -13.19
N ALA A 201 -17.80 0.10 -12.60
CA ALA A 201 -17.76 0.38 -11.15
C ALA A 201 -19.04 1.03 -10.62
N SER A 202 -19.61 1.99 -11.37
CA SER A 202 -20.83 2.69 -10.96
C SER A 202 -22.02 1.76 -10.73
N ILE A 203 -22.14 0.68 -11.51
CA ILE A 203 -23.25 -0.28 -11.40
C ILE A 203 -23.12 -1.07 -10.10
N TYR A 204 -21.95 -1.64 -9.83
CA TYR A 204 -21.70 -2.38 -8.59
C TYR A 204 -21.83 -1.50 -7.35
N LEU A 205 -21.28 -0.28 -7.39
CA LEU A 205 -21.38 0.65 -6.26
C LEU A 205 -22.82 1.08 -5.98
N THR A 206 -23.63 1.27 -7.02
CA THR A 206 -25.06 1.60 -6.85
C THR A 206 -25.82 0.41 -6.28
N ALA A 207 -25.58 -0.80 -6.78
CA ALA A 207 -26.17 -2.02 -6.24
C ALA A 207 -25.80 -2.23 -4.76
N LEU A 208 -24.54 -2.00 -4.42
CA LEU A 208 -24.01 -2.12 -3.06
C LEU A 208 -24.65 -1.10 -2.10
N ASP A 209 -24.78 0.18 -2.51
CA ASP A 209 -25.46 1.19 -1.70
C ASP A 209 -26.94 0.86 -1.48
N ILE A 210 -27.63 0.35 -2.50
CA ILE A 210 -29.03 -0.06 -2.38
C ILE A 210 -29.18 -1.26 -1.45
N ALA A 211 -28.39 -2.32 -1.65
CA ALA A 211 -28.40 -3.51 -0.80
C ALA A 211 -28.18 -3.13 0.68
N TRP A 212 -27.25 -2.20 0.92
CA TRP A 212 -26.94 -1.74 2.26
C TRP A 212 -28.06 -0.93 2.91
N ARG A 213 -28.67 0.02 2.18
CA ARG A 213 -29.87 0.74 2.65
C ARG A 213 -31.06 -0.21 2.89
N GLN A 214 -31.11 -1.27 2.10
CA GLN A 214 -31.99 -2.44 2.21
C GLN A 214 -31.90 -3.17 3.56
N GLY A 215 -30.73 -3.12 4.20
CA GLY A 215 -30.35 -4.06 5.26
C GLY A 215 -30.01 -5.46 4.71
N ASP A 216 -29.90 -5.62 3.39
CA ASP A 216 -29.50 -6.88 2.76
C ASP A 216 -27.97 -7.01 2.76
N HIS A 217 -27.45 -7.38 3.92
CA HIS A 217 -26.02 -7.57 4.12
C HIS A 217 -25.46 -8.76 3.32
N VAL A 218 -26.32 -9.75 2.99
CA VAL A 218 -25.91 -10.94 2.23
C VAL A 218 -25.64 -10.57 0.78
N GLU A 219 -26.56 -9.81 0.17
CA GLU A 219 -26.38 -9.27 -1.18
C GLU A 219 -25.16 -8.35 -1.25
N ALA A 220 -24.98 -7.48 -0.26
CA ALA A 220 -23.82 -6.58 -0.21
C ALA A 220 -22.48 -7.34 -0.15
N ASP A 221 -22.38 -8.41 0.66
CA ASP A 221 -21.18 -9.24 0.74
C ASP A 221 -20.91 -9.99 -0.58
N ASP A 222 -21.93 -10.54 -1.25
CA ASP A 222 -21.76 -11.21 -2.56
C ASP A 222 -21.24 -10.22 -3.62
N LEU A 223 -21.79 -9.01 -3.65
CA LEU A 223 -21.33 -7.95 -4.56
C LEU A 223 -19.88 -7.56 -4.30
N LEU A 224 -19.46 -7.43 -3.04
CA LEU A 224 -18.08 -7.13 -2.68
C LEU A 224 -17.12 -8.26 -3.10
N GLU A 225 -17.48 -9.52 -2.88
CA GLU A 225 -16.67 -10.67 -3.29
C GLU A 225 -16.50 -10.74 -4.81
N ARG A 226 -17.57 -10.46 -5.57
CA ARG A 226 -17.52 -10.34 -7.02
C ARG A 226 -16.57 -9.24 -7.49
N ILE A 227 -16.59 -8.06 -6.85
CA ILE A 227 -15.66 -6.96 -7.15
C ILE A 227 -14.21 -7.42 -6.96
N VAL A 228 -13.91 -8.04 -5.82
CA VAL A 228 -12.55 -8.47 -5.49
C VAL A 228 -12.06 -9.53 -6.48
N GLN A 229 -12.90 -10.47 -6.87
CA GLN A 229 -12.53 -11.55 -7.80
C GLN A 229 -12.49 -11.14 -9.28
N MET A 230 -13.07 -9.98 -9.64
CA MET A 230 -13.16 -9.53 -11.03
C MET A 230 -11.76 -9.27 -11.64
N PRO A 231 -11.34 -9.97 -12.71
CA PRO A 231 -9.97 -9.88 -13.24
C PRO A 231 -9.54 -8.47 -13.65
N ASN A 232 -10.47 -7.69 -14.21
CA ASN A 232 -10.24 -6.34 -14.75
C ASN A 232 -10.83 -5.24 -13.85
N ALA A 233 -10.95 -5.49 -12.54
CA ALA A 233 -11.43 -4.49 -11.59
C ALA A 233 -10.52 -3.25 -11.61
N SER A 234 -11.11 -2.05 -11.69
CA SER A 234 -10.35 -0.80 -11.62
C SER A 234 -9.83 -0.53 -10.20
N GLU A 235 -8.75 0.27 -10.08
CA GLU A 235 -8.23 0.68 -8.76
C GLU A 235 -9.33 1.32 -7.89
N GLU A 236 -10.20 2.12 -8.49
CA GLU A 236 -11.31 2.79 -7.80
C GLU A 236 -12.36 1.80 -7.29
N MET A 237 -12.66 0.73 -8.04
CA MET A 237 -13.64 -0.27 -7.61
C MET A 237 -13.11 -1.05 -6.39
N LEU A 238 -11.83 -1.42 -6.42
CA LEU A 238 -11.16 -2.13 -5.33
C LEU A 238 -10.99 -1.25 -4.08
N GLU A 239 -10.64 0.02 -4.26
CA GLU A 239 -10.57 1.02 -3.17
C GLU A 239 -11.93 1.16 -2.47
N ASN A 240 -13.00 1.35 -3.24
CA ASN A 240 -14.35 1.48 -2.68
C ASN A 240 -14.82 0.20 -1.98
N ALA A 241 -14.49 -0.98 -2.52
CA ALA A 241 -14.80 -2.25 -1.85
C ALA A 241 -14.08 -2.37 -0.49
N ALA A 242 -12.81 -1.96 -0.43
CA ALA A 242 -12.05 -1.93 0.81
C ALA A 242 -12.63 -0.92 1.81
N ASP A 243 -13.03 0.27 1.36
CA ASP A 243 -13.71 1.27 2.20
C ASP A 243 -14.99 0.73 2.82
N PHE A 244 -15.75 -0.05 2.05
CA PHE A 244 -16.92 -0.75 2.54
C PHE A 244 -16.54 -1.73 3.66
N PHE A 245 -15.55 -2.61 3.46
CA PHE A 245 -15.11 -3.54 4.50
C PHE A 245 -14.66 -2.83 5.79
N VAL A 246 -13.90 -1.73 5.67
CA VAL A 246 -13.47 -0.93 6.83
C VAL A 246 -14.66 -0.36 7.58
N LYS A 247 -15.61 0.24 6.86
CA LYS A 247 -16.83 0.83 7.46
C LYS A 247 -17.64 -0.18 8.28
N PHE A 248 -17.58 -1.47 7.94
CA PHE A 248 -18.27 -2.55 8.66
C PHE A 248 -17.40 -3.26 9.70
N GLY A 249 -16.25 -2.69 10.05
CA GLY A 249 -15.37 -3.26 11.07
C GLY A 249 -14.71 -4.56 10.61
N GLN A 250 -14.49 -4.72 9.32
CA GLN A 250 -13.81 -5.87 8.71
C GLN A 250 -12.49 -5.46 8.04
N PRO A 251 -11.54 -4.82 8.77
CA PRO A 251 -10.31 -4.30 8.18
C PRO A 251 -9.39 -5.41 7.64
N GLU A 252 -9.46 -6.62 8.20
CA GLU A 252 -8.72 -7.79 7.69
C GLU A 252 -9.19 -8.20 6.28
N ARG A 253 -10.50 -8.20 6.01
CA ARG A 253 -11.03 -8.46 4.65
C ARG A 253 -10.67 -7.31 3.70
N ALA A 254 -10.65 -6.07 4.20
CA ALA A 254 -10.20 -4.92 3.42
C ALA A 254 -8.73 -5.08 2.99
N ARG A 255 -7.86 -5.53 3.90
CA ARG A 255 -6.45 -5.83 3.62
C ARG A 255 -6.35 -6.90 2.54
N GLU A 256 -6.99 -8.05 2.74
CA GLU A 256 -6.94 -9.18 1.80
C GLU A 256 -7.43 -8.78 0.40
N ALA A 257 -8.52 -8.00 0.33
CA ALA A 257 -9.05 -7.47 -0.92
C ALA A 257 -8.06 -6.55 -1.65
N LEU A 258 -7.43 -5.61 -0.92
CA LEU A 258 -6.46 -4.69 -1.49
C LEU A 258 -5.18 -5.39 -1.92
N GLU A 259 -4.68 -6.35 -1.14
CA GLU A 259 -3.49 -7.15 -1.49
C GLU A 259 -3.76 -8.03 -2.72
N ALA A 260 -4.94 -8.64 -2.82
CA ALA A 260 -5.37 -9.36 -4.02
C ALA A 260 -5.51 -8.43 -5.24
N GLY A 261 -5.93 -7.18 -5.02
CA GLY A 261 -5.90 -6.12 -6.02
C GLY A 261 -4.48 -5.80 -6.49
N LEU A 262 -3.56 -5.58 -5.55
CA LEU A 262 -2.17 -5.24 -5.80
C LEU A 262 -1.40 -6.37 -6.50
N ALA A 263 -1.78 -7.63 -6.27
CA ALA A 263 -1.23 -8.77 -7.00
C ALA A 263 -1.50 -8.70 -8.52
N ARG A 264 -2.61 -8.04 -8.92
CA ARG A 264 -2.98 -7.79 -10.32
C ARG A 264 -2.46 -6.46 -10.84
N ILE A 265 -2.39 -5.45 -9.97
CA ILE A 265 -1.94 -4.08 -10.27
C ILE A 265 -0.80 -3.70 -9.32
N PRO A 266 0.45 -4.17 -9.57
CA PRO A 266 1.56 -3.99 -8.62
C PRO A 266 1.91 -2.53 -8.31
N ASP A 267 1.72 -1.65 -9.30
CA ASP A 267 2.04 -0.22 -9.23
C ASP A 267 0.79 0.65 -9.05
N GLY A 268 -0.30 0.08 -8.51
CA GLY A 268 -1.55 0.79 -8.27
C GLY A 268 -1.42 1.84 -7.16
N GLN A 269 -1.13 3.09 -7.52
CA GLN A 269 -0.83 4.17 -6.55
C GLN A 269 -1.96 4.38 -5.53
N LYS A 270 -3.23 4.30 -5.97
CA LYS A 270 -4.38 4.43 -5.07
C LYS A 270 -4.45 3.28 -4.07
N LEU A 271 -4.25 2.05 -4.53
CA LEU A 271 -4.33 0.85 -3.70
C LEU A 271 -3.22 0.84 -2.64
N LEU A 272 -2.00 1.22 -3.03
CA LEU A 272 -0.87 1.37 -2.11
C LEU A 272 -1.15 2.41 -1.03
N PHE A 273 -1.62 3.60 -1.42
CA PHE A 273 -1.98 4.64 -0.46
C PHE A 273 -3.10 4.18 0.48
N ARG A 274 -4.11 3.50 -0.05
CA ARG A 274 -5.23 3.01 0.75
C ARG A 274 -4.81 1.92 1.74
N LEU A 275 -3.91 1.02 1.34
CA LEU A 275 -3.28 0.05 2.24
C LEU A 275 -2.48 0.73 3.34
N GLY A 276 -1.65 1.72 3.02
CA GLY A 276 -0.91 2.49 4.02
C GLY A 276 -1.83 3.08 5.07
N LYS A 277 -2.94 3.70 4.63
CA LYS A 277 -3.97 4.24 5.53
C LYS A 277 -4.66 3.17 6.36
N LEU A 278 -5.03 2.04 5.77
CA LEU A 278 -5.64 0.91 6.49
C LEU A 278 -4.72 0.40 7.61
N TYR A 279 -3.43 0.23 7.32
CA TYR A 279 -2.44 -0.21 8.29
C TYR A 279 -2.21 0.81 9.41
N GLU A 280 -2.22 2.10 9.07
CA GLU A 280 -2.10 3.20 10.04
C GLU A 280 -3.33 3.30 10.95
N THR A 281 -4.55 3.34 10.39
CA THR A 281 -5.75 3.69 11.14
C THR A 281 -6.46 2.49 11.76
N ASP A 282 -6.56 1.38 11.03
CA ASP A 282 -7.45 0.26 11.40
C ASP A 282 -6.68 -0.94 11.95
N LEU A 283 -5.47 -1.21 11.46
CA LEU A 283 -4.62 -2.32 11.92
C LEU A 283 -3.56 -1.88 12.94
N ASN A 284 -3.32 -0.58 13.08
CA ASN A 284 -2.36 0.02 14.01
C ASN A 284 -0.94 -0.58 13.88
N ASP A 285 -0.53 -0.86 12.64
CA ASP A 285 0.83 -1.30 12.29
C ASP A 285 1.51 -0.18 11.50
N GLN A 286 2.21 0.66 12.27
CA GLN A 286 2.86 1.85 11.77
C GLN A 286 4.03 1.53 10.84
N GLU A 287 4.77 0.45 11.09
CA GLU A 287 5.92 0.06 10.26
C GLU A 287 5.49 -0.33 8.86
N THR A 288 4.42 -1.11 8.77
CA THR A 288 3.87 -1.56 7.49
C THR A 288 3.20 -0.41 6.74
N ALA A 289 2.52 0.51 7.45
CA ALA A 289 1.94 1.71 6.87
C ALA A 289 2.98 2.59 6.14
N ILE A 290 4.15 2.82 6.78
CA ILE A 290 5.26 3.59 6.19
C ILE A 290 5.68 2.98 4.84
N ARG A 291 5.81 1.65 4.76
CA ARG A 291 6.25 0.98 3.52
C ARG A 291 5.27 1.20 2.38
N TYR A 292 3.97 1.06 2.66
CA TYR A 292 2.95 1.28 1.64
C TYR A 292 2.87 2.74 1.19
N TYR A 293 3.04 3.70 2.12
CA TYR A 293 3.14 5.11 1.76
C TYR A 293 4.38 5.44 0.92
N ASP A 294 5.55 4.91 1.27
CA ASP A 294 6.78 5.11 0.49
C ASP A 294 6.63 4.53 -0.92
N ARG A 295 6.10 3.30 -1.05
CA ARG A 295 5.76 2.72 -2.34
C ARG A 295 4.77 3.59 -3.13
N ALA A 296 3.71 4.10 -2.49
CA ALA A 296 2.74 4.98 -3.13
C ALA A 296 3.37 6.31 -3.62
N ALA A 297 4.27 6.90 -2.84
CA ALA A 297 5.01 8.10 -3.21
C ALA A 297 5.93 7.86 -4.41
N ARG A 298 6.60 6.70 -4.46
CA ARG A 298 7.56 6.32 -5.51
C ARG A 298 6.93 6.09 -6.88
N VAL A 299 5.69 5.58 -6.96
CA VAL A 299 5.03 5.31 -8.26
C VAL A 299 4.98 6.57 -9.13
N LYS A 300 4.44 7.67 -8.60
CA LYS A 300 4.43 9.00 -9.23
C LYS A 300 4.43 10.11 -8.18
N SER A 301 5.61 10.61 -7.82
CA SER A 301 5.79 11.67 -6.81
C SER A 301 5.10 13.00 -7.17
N GLY A 302 4.92 13.28 -8.46
CA GLY A 302 4.29 14.52 -8.94
C GLY A 302 2.78 14.58 -8.76
N THR A 303 2.09 13.46 -8.50
CA THR A 303 0.62 13.41 -8.39
C THR A 303 0.13 13.93 -7.04
N LYS A 304 -1.15 14.30 -6.97
CA LYS A 304 -1.79 14.70 -5.71
C LYS A 304 -1.64 13.59 -4.64
N LEU A 305 -1.87 12.34 -5.04
CA LEU A 305 -1.73 11.15 -4.17
C LEU A 305 -0.28 10.89 -3.75
N GLY A 306 0.70 11.09 -4.65
CA GLY A 306 2.12 10.97 -4.28
C GLY A 306 2.50 11.96 -3.19
N ARG A 307 2.07 13.23 -3.31
CA ARG A 307 2.30 14.25 -2.28
C ARG A 307 1.54 13.97 -0.98
N GLU A 308 0.36 13.38 -1.05
CA GLU A 308 -0.39 12.96 0.15
C GLU A 308 0.32 11.80 0.85
N ALA A 309 0.88 10.85 0.10
CA ALA A 309 1.71 9.78 0.64
C ALA A 309 3.00 10.33 1.29
N ASP A 310 3.68 11.28 0.65
CA ASP A 310 4.86 11.96 1.21
C ASP A 310 4.53 12.65 2.55
N ARG A 311 3.40 13.39 2.62
CA ARG A 311 2.95 14.00 3.89
C ARG A 311 2.59 12.98 4.95
N ALA A 312 2.02 11.84 4.57
CA ALA A 312 1.72 10.77 5.51
C ALA A 312 3.03 10.21 6.10
N LEU A 313 4.08 10.07 5.30
CA LEU A 313 5.40 9.66 5.77
C LEU A 313 6.01 10.65 6.77
N GLU A 314 5.91 11.96 6.51
CA GLU A 314 6.41 13.01 7.43
C GLU A 314 5.79 12.90 8.83
N ASN A 315 4.50 12.56 8.92
CA ASN A 315 3.80 12.43 10.20
C ASN A 315 4.15 11.12 10.94
N VAL A 316 4.43 10.06 10.17
CA VAL A 316 4.54 8.70 10.70
C VAL A 316 6.00 8.33 11.02
N ALA A 317 6.98 8.92 10.34
CA ALA A 317 8.40 8.59 10.55
C ALA A 317 9.35 9.79 10.31
N PRO A 318 10.43 9.94 11.10
CA PRO A 318 11.54 10.84 10.77
C PRO A 318 12.47 10.24 9.70
N VAL A 319 11.93 9.43 8.78
CA VAL A 319 12.69 8.74 7.74
C VAL A 319 12.73 9.63 6.52
N LEU A 320 13.93 10.09 6.16
CA LEU A 320 14.19 10.80 4.90
C LEU A 320 13.71 9.94 3.73
N THR A 321 12.70 10.42 3.00
CA THR A 321 12.14 9.72 1.82
C THR A 321 13.14 9.78 0.65
N ASP A 322 13.04 8.87 -0.32
CA ASP A 322 13.92 8.90 -1.50
C ASP A 322 13.80 10.24 -2.27
N SER A 323 12.59 10.84 -2.29
CA SER A 323 12.34 12.19 -2.82
C SER A 323 13.19 13.26 -2.12
N GLU A 324 13.28 13.20 -0.80
CA GLU A 324 14.11 14.11 -0.01
C GLU A 324 15.60 13.83 -0.16
N ARG A 325 16.01 12.55 -0.17
CA ARG A 325 17.42 12.14 -0.34
C ARG A 325 17.99 12.58 -1.69
N GLY A 326 17.14 12.60 -2.72
CA GLY A 326 17.48 13.08 -4.06
C GLY A 326 17.47 14.61 -4.22
N SER A 327 17.06 15.36 -3.20
CA SER A 327 16.92 16.82 -3.27
C SER A 327 18.25 17.55 -3.15
N PHE A 328 18.60 18.33 -4.17
CA PHE A 328 19.73 19.25 -4.11
C PHE A 328 19.59 20.28 -2.98
N ALA A 329 18.37 20.76 -2.73
CA ALA A 329 18.12 21.78 -1.71
C ALA A 329 18.43 21.28 -0.30
N LEU A 330 18.20 19.98 -0.03
CA LEU A 330 18.53 19.36 1.24
C LEU A 330 20.05 19.31 1.45
N ALA A 331 20.79 18.81 0.46
CA ALA A 331 22.25 18.76 0.50
C ALA A 331 22.88 20.15 0.65
N PHE A 332 22.31 21.15 -0.02
CA PHE A 332 22.75 22.53 0.14
C PHE A 332 22.45 23.09 1.54
N ARG A 333 21.27 22.78 2.11
CA ARG A 333 20.91 23.16 3.47
C ARG A 333 21.87 22.57 4.51
N GLU A 334 22.24 21.29 4.37
CA GLU A 334 23.25 20.66 5.23
C GLU A 334 24.62 21.34 5.11
N ALA A 335 25.03 21.69 3.88
CA ALA A 335 26.28 22.42 3.64
C ALA A 335 26.27 23.84 4.21
N LEU A 336 25.12 24.53 4.25
CA LEU A 336 24.99 25.83 4.91
C LEU A 336 25.26 25.74 6.41
N GLY A 337 24.92 24.63 7.07
CA GLY A 337 25.27 24.39 8.47
C GLY A 337 26.79 24.43 8.70
N VAL A 338 27.57 23.85 7.77
CA VAL A 338 29.03 23.94 7.78
C VAL A 338 29.49 25.39 7.56
N GLY A 339 28.85 26.12 6.66
CA GLY A 339 29.12 27.56 6.45
C GLY A 339 28.89 28.40 7.70
N VAL A 340 27.77 28.21 8.40
CA VAL A 340 27.45 28.91 9.65
C VAL A 340 28.48 28.61 10.73
N PHE A 341 28.93 27.35 10.84
CA PHE A 341 29.99 26.98 11.77
C PHE A 341 31.30 27.74 11.50
N PHE A 342 31.75 27.78 10.24
CA PHE A 342 32.96 28.54 9.87
C PHE A 342 32.79 30.05 9.99
N TRP A 343 31.58 30.56 9.81
CA TRP A 343 31.26 31.96 10.06
C TRP A 343 31.41 32.31 11.54
N LEU A 344 30.91 31.48 12.45
CA LEU A 344 31.11 31.66 13.89
C LEU A 344 32.59 31.62 14.27
N LEU A 345 33.37 30.70 13.68
CA LEU A 345 34.81 30.62 13.90
C LEU A 345 35.53 31.88 13.41
N GLY A 346 35.16 32.42 12.25
CA GLY A 346 35.75 33.65 11.72
C GLY A 346 35.36 34.87 12.53
N TRP A 347 34.12 34.92 13.00
CA TRP A 347 33.66 35.98 13.88
C TRP A 347 34.39 35.95 15.23
N GLN A 348 34.63 34.75 15.78
CA GLN A 348 35.44 34.57 16.98
C GLN A 348 36.89 35.00 16.76
N ASP A 349 37.52 34.61 15.65
CA ASP A 349 38.90 35.00 15.30
C ASP A 349 39.03 36.51 15.04
N ALA A 350 37.96 37.14 14.56
CA ALA A 350 37.85 38.59 14.40
C ALA A 350 37.53 39.35 15.71
N GLY A 351 37.65 38.70 16.87
CA GLY A 351 37.40 39.33 18.17
C GLY A 351 35.93 39.67 18.42
N LEU A 352 35.01 38.92 17.82
CA LEU A 352 33.56 39.17 17.86
C LEU A 352 33.14 40.50 17.20
N ASP A 353 33.96 41.05 16.32
CA ASP A 353 33.61 42.21 15.50
C ASP A 353 33.39 41.80 14.04
N MET A 354 32.14 41.96 13.57
CA MET A 354 31.76 41.63 12.19
C MET A 354 32.44 42.52 11.16
N LEU A 355 32.76 43.77 11.51
CA LEU A 355 33.44 44.70 10.61
C LEU A 355 34.90 44.31 10.39
N GLN A 356 35.49 43.55 11.32
CA GLN A 356 36.88 43.08 11.26
C GLN A 356 37.04 41.71 10.61
N MET A 357 35.96 41.09 10.14
CA MET A 357 36.00 39.80 9.44
C MET A 357 37.02 39.79 8.29
N GLY A 358 37.07 40.87 7.50
CA GLY A 358 38.03 41.01 6.39
C GLY A 358 37.78 40.02 5.23
N GLY A 359 38.47 40.24 4.10
CA GLY A 359 38.27 39.44 2.89
C GLY A 359 38.69 37.97 3.04
N GLU A 360 39.71 37.70 3.85
CA GLU A 360 40.26 36.36 4.05
C GLU A 360 39.27 35.43 4.77
N ARG A 361 38.71 35.87 5.90
CA ARG A 361 37.76 35.05 6.68
C ARG A 361 36.45 34.87 5.93
N TRP A 362 35.96 35.91 5.25
CA TRP A 362 34.80 35.77 4.35
C TRP A 362 35.08 34.78 3.21
N GLY A 363 36.28 34.82 2.63
CA GLY A 363 36.72 33.82 1.64
C GLY A 363 36.74 32.40 2.23
N GLY A 364 37.19 32.26 3.47
CA GLY A 364 37.16 31.00 4.21
C GLY A 364 35.74 30.47 4.43
N VAL A 365 34.78 31.31 4.81
CA VAL A 365 33.36 30.92 4.96
C VAL A 365 32.77 30.44 3.63
N LEU A 366 33.05 31.14 2.52
CA LEU A 366 32.59 30.72 1.18
C LEU A 366 33.19 29.37 0.77
N LEU A 367 34.48 29.18 1.01
CA LEU A 367 35.15 27.90 0.77
C LEU A 367 34.58 26.79 1.67
N ALA A 368 34.19 27.10 2.91
CA ALA A 368 33.57 26.14 3.80
C ALA A 368 32.22 25.64 3.31
N ILE A 369 31.39 26.52 2.74
CA ILE A 369 30.11 26.12 2.10
C ILE A 369 30.38 25.19 0.91
N LEU A 370 31.37 25.54 0.07
CA LEU A 370 31.74 24.73 -1.10
C LEU A 370 32.31 23.36 -0.72
N GLY A 371 33.25 23.33 0.22
CA GLY A 371 33.87 22.11 0.74
C GLY A 371 32.87 21.24 1.50
N GLY A 372 32.03 21.86 2.32
CA GLY A 372 30.93 21.20 3.03
C GLY A 372 29.94 20.54 2.06
N TYR A 373 29.56 21.23 0.98
CA TYR A 373 28.69 20.67 -0.05
C TYR A 373 29.30 19.43 -0.74
N LEU A 374 30.60 19.43 -1.02
CA LEU A 374 31.29 18.28 -1.60
C LEU A 374 31.32 17.08 -0.65
N VAL A 375 31.58 17.31 0.64
CA VAL A 375 31.58 16.25 1.67
C VAL A 375 30.17 15.68 1.87
N VAL A 376 29.16 16.54 2.02
CA VAL A 376 27.74 16.16 2.15
C VAL A 376 27.27 15.34 0.94
N SER A 377 27.65 15.77 -0.28
CA SER A 377 27.31 15.04 -1.50
C SER A 377 28.03 13.69 -1.61
N ALA A 378 29.17 13.52 -0.95
CA ALA A 378 29.90 12.26 -0.90
C ALA A 378 29.34 11.28 0.14
N THR A 379 28.73 11.79 1.23
CA THR A 379 28.32 10.98 2.39
C THR A 379 26.79 10.95 2.58
N SER A 380 26.17 12.05 2.99
CA SER A 380 24.77 12.10 3.42
C SER A 380 23.77 12.21 2.27
N SER A 381 24.12 12.85 1.15
CA SER A 381 23.24 13.01 -0.01
C SER A 381 23.92 12.62 -1.34
N PRO A 382 24.19 11.32 -1.56
CA PRO A 382 24.80 10.82 -2.80
C PRO A 382 23.81 10.64 -3.95
N GLN A 383 22.50 10.85 -3.72
CA GLN A 383 21.40 10.49 -4.63
C GLN A 383 20.84 11.70 -5.41
N GLN A 384 21.52 12.85 -5.34
CA GLN A 384 21.01 14.13 -5.86
C GLN A 384 20.62 14.08 -7.33
N GLN A 385 19.34 14.30 -7.65
CA GLN A 385 18.88 14.39 -9.04
C GLN A 385 18.90 15.84 -9.55
N PRO A 386 19.29 16.10 -10.82
CA PRO A 386 19.72 15.13 -11.85
C PRO A 386 21.24 14.87 -11.86
N ARG A 387 22.00 15.37 -10.87
CA ARG A 387 23.48 15.30 -10.90
C ARG A 387 24.02 13.89 -10.81
N ALA A 388 23.42 13.06 -9.95
CA ALA A 388 23.83 11.68 -9.77
C ALA A 388 23.61 10.85 -11.03
N SER A 389 22.53 11.08 -11.79
CA SER A 389 22.33 10.44 -13.10
C SER A 389 23.30 10.96 -14.16
N TRP A 390 23.57 12.27 -14.19
CA TRP A 390 24.55 12.85 -15.13
C TRP A 390 25.98 12.35 -14.89
N LEU A 391 26.36 12.13 -13.62
CA LEU A 391 27.67 11.61 -13.23
C LEU A 391 27.83 10.08 -13.42
N GLY A 392 26.92 9.45 -14.16
CA GLY A 392 26.97 8.01 -14.45
C GLY A 392 26.54 7.14 -13.25
N GLY A 393 25.76 7.70 -12.34
CA GLY A 393 25.23 6.96 -11.21
C GLY A 393 24.28 5.86 -11.64
N SER A 394 24.37 4.72 -10.95
CA SER A 394 23.46 3.59 -11.13
C SER A 394 22.64 3.37 -9.87
N VAL A 395 21.47 2.78 -10.05
CA VAL A 395 20.65 2.31 -8.94
C VAL A 395 21.36 1.10 -8.34
N PRO A 396 21.70 1.09 -7.04
CA PRO A 396 22.34 -0.08 -6.44
C PRO A 396 21.44 -1.31 -6.60
N PRO A 397 22.02 -2.48 -6.89
CA PRO A 397 21.22 -3.69 -6.92
C PRO A 397 20.58 -3.92 -5.55
N PRO A 398 19.32 -4.39 -5.50
CA PRO A 398 18.68 -4.75 -4.25
C PRO A 398 19.56 -5.77 -3.51
N ARG A 399 19.65 -5.66 -2.17
CA ARG A 399 20.44 -6.63 -1.38
C ARG A 399 19.97 -8.05 -1.72
N PRO A 400 20.90 -9.00 -1.96
CA PRO A 400 20.52 -10.37 -2.27
C PRO A 400 19.65 -10.92 -1.14
N LYS A 401 18.55 -11.59 -1.52
CA LYS A 401 17.62 -12.17 -0.55
C LYS A 401 18.40 -13.09 0.39
N PRO A 402 18.18 -13.02 1.72
CA PRO A 402 18.74 -14.01 2.62
C PRO A 402 18.29 -15.41 2.17
N GLU A 403 19.20 -16.37 2.17
CA GLU A 403 18.89 -17.74 1.76
C GLU A 403 17.76 -18.30 2.66
N PRO A 404 16.79 -19.03 2.08
CA PRO A 404 15.64 -19.51 2.82
C PRO A 404 16.10 -20.41 3.97
N THR A 405 15.73 -20.03 5.20
CA THR A 405 15.95 -20.89 6.35
C THR A 405 14.99 -22.09 6.22
N PRO A 406 15.45 -23.34 6.31
CA PRO A 406 14.59 -24.51 6.14
C PRO A 406 13.45 -24.47 7.17
N GLY A 407 12.20 -24.32 6.70
CA GLY A 407 11.00 -24.30 7.55
C GLY A 407 10.16 -23.01 7.50
N GLN A 408 10.61 -21.95 6.84
CA GLN A 408 9.78 -20.75 6.60
C GLN A 408 8.79 -20.97 5.45
N THR A 409 7.54 -20.60 5.67
CA THR A 409 6.49 -20.64 4.62
C THR A 409 6.71 -19.53 3.60
N VAL A 410 6.24 -19.73 2.35
CA VAL A 410 6.33 -18.73 1.25
C VAL A 410 5.73 -17.36 1.64
N ILE A 411 4.77 -17.38 2.58
CA ILE A 411 4.16 -16.17 3.16
C ILE A 411 5.16 -15.48 4.09
N GLU A 412 5.77 -16.19 5.04
CA GLU A 412 6.83 -15.64 5.89
C GLU A 412 8.02 -15.11 5.09
N GLU A 413 8.33 -15.72 3.94
CA GLU A 413 9.40 -15.30 3.05
C GLU A 413 9.09 -13.93 2.39
N ARG A 414 7.87 -13.71 1.89
CA ARG A 414 7.42 -12.38 1.41
C ARG A 414 7.44 -11.33 2.54
N PHE A 415 6.92 -11.68 3.71
CA PHE A 415 6.92 -10.82 4.90
C PHE A 415 8.32 -10.59 5.51
N SER A 416 9.31 -11.43 5.19
CA SER A 416 10.71 -11.26 5.64
C SER A 416 11.51 -10.34 4.72
N ILE A 417 11.23 -10.39 3.41
CA ILE A 417 11.81 -9.47 2.41
C ILE A 417 11.33 -8.04 2.66
N GLU A 418 10.09 -7.88 3.11
CA GLU A 418 9.53 -6.57 3.46
C GLU A 418 10.08 -6.02 4.78
N ARG A 419 10.62 -6.87 5.67
CA ARG A 419 11.00 -6.49 7.05
C ARG A 419 12.27 -5.64 7.21
N SER A 420 13.04 -5.38 6.15
CA SER A 420 14.16 -4.43 6.23
C SER A 420 13.62 -3.00 6.22
N LEU A 421 13.88 -2.24 7.29
CA LEU A 421 13.53 -0.81 7.41
C LEU A 421 14.17 0.10 6.33
N GLU A 422 15.09 -0.43 5.54
CA GLU A 422 15.69 0.24 4.39
C GLU A 422 15.34 -0.55 3.12
N GLU A 423 14.27 -0.16 2.41
CA GLU A 423 14.08 -0.62 1.04
C GLU A 423 15.22 -0.10 0.14
N PRO A 424 15.66 -0.89 -0.86
CA PRO A 424 16.67 -0.45 -1.81
C PRO A 424 16.23 0.84 -2.50
N THR A 425 17.09 1.86 -2.45
CA THR A 425 16.84 3.16 -3.08
C THR A 425 16.69 3.00 -4.59
N ALA A 426 15.66 3.57 -5.20
CA ALA A 426 15.43 3.49 -6.66
C ALA A 426 16.13 4.61 -7.45
N ILE A 427 16.79 5.53 -6.76
CA ILE A 427 17.44 6.71 -7.35
C ILE A 427 18.92 6.40 -7.65
N PRO A 428 19.47 6.83 -8.80
CA PRO A 428 20.87 6.60 -9.10
C PRO A 428 21.76 7.32 -8.09
N MET A 429 22.78 6.61 -7.61
CA MET A 429 23.78 7.13 -6.69
C MET A 429 25.05 7.53 -7.44
N ILE A 430 25.68 8.63 -7.03
CA ILE A 430 27.01 9.02 -7.52
C ILE A 430 27.98 7.83 -7.35
N PRO A 431 28.75 7.46 -8.40
CA PRO A 431 29.68 6.33 -8.33
C PRO A 431 30.63 6.43 -7.15
N MET A 432 30.97 5.30 -6.53
CA MET A 432 31.83 5.25 -5.35
C MET A 432 33.17 5.98 -5.54
N ALA A 433 33.80 5.83 -6.71
CA ALA A 433 35.05 6.53 -7.03
C ALA A 433 34.89 8.06 -7.01
N LEU A 434 33.80 8.59 -7.59
CA LEU A 434 33.51 10.02 -7.59
C LEU A 434 33.19 10.52 -6.18
N ARG A 435 32.45 9.74 -5.37
CA ARG A 435 32.16 10.11 -3.97
C ARG A 435 33.45 10.21 -3.14
N VAL A 436 34.36 9.24 -3.28
CA VAL A 436 35.66 9.31 -2.61
C VAL A 436 36.44 10.55 -3.07
N GLY A 437 36.47 10.83 -4.38
CA GLY A 437 37.10 12.03 -4.91
C GLY A 437 36.49 13.33 -4.37
N MET A 438 35.16 13.45 -4.37
CA MET A 438 34.44 14.61 -3.82
C MET A 438 34.70 14.77 -2.33
N GLY A 439 34.71 13.68 -1.56
CA GLY A 439 35.00 13.71 -0.13
C GLY A 439 36.43 14.19 0.17
N VAL A 440 37.42 13.69 -0.57
CA VAL A 440 38.83 14.11 -0.43
C VAL A 440 39.01 15.57 -0.81
N ILE A 441 38.49 15.99 -1.96
CA ILE A 441 38.58 17.38 -2.42
C ILE A 441 37.85 18.31 -1.44
N GLY A 442 36.65 17.93 -1.02
CA GLY A 442 35.86 18.69 -0.03
C GLY A 442 36.59 18.85 1.30
N GLY A 443 37.23 17.78 1.79
CA GLY A 443 38.07 17.82 2.99
C GLY A 443 39.26 18.77 2.84
N LEU A 444 39.98 18.74 1.72
CA LEU A 444 41.09 19.67 1.45
C LEU A 444 40.63 21.13 1.39
N VAL A 445 39.47 21.39 0.76
CA VAL A 445 38.87 22.72 0.71
C VAL A 445 38.48 23.21 2.11
N LEU A 446 37.94 22.34 2.97
CA LEU A 446 37.63 22.69 4.36
C LEU A 446 38.88 23.00 5.19
N VAL A 447 40.01 22.32 4.95
CA VAL A 447 41.29 22.66 5.57
C VAL A 447 41.77 24.04 5.11
N ALA A 448 41.68 24.35 3.82
CA ALA A 448 42.03 25.68 3.31
C ALA A 448 41.11 26.77 3.89
N ALA A 449 39.81 26.49 3.98
CA ALA A 449 38.83 27.37 4.62
C ALA A 449 39.20 27.64 6.08
N PHE A 450 39.63 26.62 6.82
CA PHE A 450 40.01 26.75 8.22
C PHE A 450 41.22 27.68 8.38
N ILE A 451 42.24 27.51 7.54
CA ILE A 451 43.43 28.36 7.54
C ILE A 451 43.07 29.83 7.30
N LEU A 452 42.15 30.10 6.37
CA LEU A 452 41.70 31.46 6.05
C LEU A 452 40.85 32.08 7.15
N VAL A 453 39.99 31.27 7.79
CA VAL A 453 39.13 31.73 8.89
C VAL A 453 39.95 32.08 10.14
N PHE A 454 41.02 31.34 10.41
CA PHE A 454 41.92 31.55 11.56
C PHE A 454 43.15 32.42 11.23
N SER A 455 43.09 33.28 10.21
CA SER A 455 44.29 33.99 9.75
C SER A 455 44.94 34.83 10.85
N ALA A 456 44.17 35.53 11.71
CA ALA A 456 44.77 36.30 12.80
C ALA A 456 45.33 35.42 13.92
N SER A 457 44.62 34.37 14.35
CA SER A 457 45.18 33.43 15.34
C SER A 457 46.46 32.76 14.84
N ILE A 458 46.51 32.39 13.55
CA ILE A 458 47.69 31.81 12.92
C ILE A 458 48.82 32.83 12.85
N ASP A 459 48.52 34.09 12.53
CA ASP A 459 49.53 35.15 12.49
C ASP A 459 50.11 35.45 13.88
N VAL A 460 49.28 35.44 14.92
CA VAL A 460 49.75 35.57 16.32
C VAL A 460 50.62 34.38 16.73
N LEU A 461 50.26 33.16 16.31
CA LEU A 461 51.08 31.97 16.57
C LEU A 461 52.43 32.02 15.85
N ARG A 462 52.46 32.56 14.63
CA ARG A 462 53.70 32.70 13.84
C ARG A 462 54.56 33.88 14.32
N ASN A 463 53.92 34.96 14.76
CA ASN A 463 54.54 36.20 15.20
C ASN A 463 54.03 36.58 16.60
N PRO A 464 54.49 35.90 17.67
CA PRO A 464 54.02 36.17 19.02
C PRO A 464 54.39 37.58 19.43
N VAL A 465 53.39 38.41 19.71
CA VAL A 465 53.61 39.73 20.32
C VAL A 465 53.89 39.48 21.81
N PRO A 466 55.01 39.97 22.37
CA PRO A 466 55.28 39.82 23.79
C PRO A 466 54.15 40.48 24.60
N PRO A 467 53.70 39.87 25.70
CA PRO A 467 52.67 40.47 26.54
C PRO A 467 53.14 41.87 26.98
N TYR A 468 52.24 42.86 26.92
CA TYR A 468 52.54 44.18 27.44
C TYR A 468 52.80 44.06 28.94
N VAL A 469 54.06 44.22 29.33
CA VAL A 469 54.46 44.36 30.73
C VAL A 469 54.62 45.87 30.95
N PRO A 470 53.73 46.52 31.72
CA PRO A 470 53.84 47.96 31.96
C PRO A 470 55.20 48.26 32.59
N SER A 471 55.90 49.24 32.04
CA SER A 471 57.17 49.69 32.61
C SER A 471 56.92 50.44 33.93
N LEU A 472 57.95 50.56 34.77
CA LEU A 472 57.87 51.42 35.97
C LEU A 472 57.48 52.85 35.61
N ASP A 473 57.91 53.34 34.44
CA ASP A 473 57.59 54.68 33.95
C ASP A 473 56.10 54.79 33.54
N ASP A 474 55.52 53.75 32.94
CA ASP A 474 54.08 53.70 32.64
C ASP A 474 53.23 53.70 33.92
N LEU A 475 53.66 52.93 34.93
CA LEU A 475 53.00 52.88 36.24
C LEU A 475 53.09 54.21 36.99
N ILE A 476 54.22 54.90 36.90
CA ILE A 476 54.43 56.22 37.54
C ILE A 476 53.66 57.30 36.77
N GLY A 477 53.60 57.22 35.44
CA GLY A 477 52.83 58.12 34.59
C GLY A 477 51.32 58.11 34.90
N ASP A 478 50.74 56.93 35.08
CA ASP A 478 49.33 56.77 35.46
C ASP A 478 49.04 57.30 36.88
N LEU A 479 50.01 57.16 37.80
CA LEU A 479 49.94 57.67 39.18
C LEU A 479 50.10 59.19 39.26
N MET A 480 50.82 59.80 38.32
CA MET A 480 51.04 61.26 38.24
C MET A 480 49.98 61.97 37.38
N GLY A 481 49.33 61.27 36.46
CA GLY A 481 48.21 61.80 35.66
C GLY A 481 46.86 61.83 36.40
N THR A 482 46.79 61.26 37.60
CA THR A 482 45.58 61.17 38.43
C THR A 482 45.55 62.14 39.63
N PHE A 483 46.47 63.11 39.69
CA PHE A 483 46.47 64.20 40.69
C PHE A 483 46.32 65.59 40.08
#